data_AF-A6NW52-F1
#
_entry.id   AF-A6NW52-F1
#
_cell.length_a   1.000
_cell.length_b   1.000
_cell.length_c   1.000
_cell.angle_alpha   90.00
_cell.angle_beta   90.00
_cell.angle_gamma   90.00
#
_symmetry.space_group_name_H-M   'P 1'
#
loop_
_entity.id
_entity.type
_entity.pdbx_description
1 polymer ?
#
loop_
_entity_poly.entity_id
_entity_poly.type
_entity_poly.pdbx_seq_one_letter_code
_entity_poly.pdbx_strand_id
1 'polypeptide(L)'
;MKLRCIFLSLILLAALALPAAGTEAQADIPASALALVARWEDEGYPDTVGGVWVNEPSSTLVVAVVDGNQAAINSIIASAGNADGLAFASCRWSRAQLLEVHTALSQLVGAEGSPVLGVGLGNRGNDFSLDGEPCVQVTITTLDGQEAAEACADRIREEYGDMVEVSVGPHQISFTIGMHAPTLPQPLIPNRQSQPHLIWYLLSLLLVLFLAFPLRWLLLQPAGQPPVSGGPRPMTRRHAAQAVRESSVLPSPAVWSAIQRELEP
;
A
#
# COMPACT_ATOMS: atom_id res chain seq x y z
N MET A 1 2.53 15.14 53.87
CA MET A 1 2.88 15.53 52.48
C MET A 1 3.90 14.61 51.77
N LYS A 2 4.56 13.64 52.42
CA LYS A 2 5.51 12.71 51.75
C LYS A 2 4.90 11.42 51.20
N LEU A 3 3.68 11.06 51.62
CA LEU A 3 3.02 9.80 51.22
C LEU A 3 2.29 9.88 49.86
N ARG A 4 1.90 11.09 49.43
CA ARG A 4 1.18 11.30 48.16
C ARG A 4 2.11 11.30 46.94
N CYS A 5 3.37 11.72 47.11
CA CYS A 5 4.35 11.70 46.02
C CYS A 5 4.83 10.27 45.70
N ILE A 6 4.98 9.40 46.70
CA ILE A 6 5.42 8.01 46.49
C ILE A 6 4.37 7.19 45.74
N PHE A 7 3.08 7.40 46.02
CA PHE A 7 1.98 6.74 45.29
C PHE A 7 1.89 7.18 43.83
N LEU A 8 2.12 8.47 43.54
CA LEU A 8 2.15 8.99 42.17
C LEU A 8 3.37 8.48 41.39
N SER A 9 4.52 8.32 42.03
CA SER A 9 5.72 7.74 41.40
C SER A 9 5.54 6.26 41.07
N LEU A 10 4.85 5.49 41.92
CA LEU A 10 4.59 4.06 41.70
C LEU A 10 3.57 3.83 40.58
N ILE A 11 2.55 4.68 40.47
CA ILE A 11 1.55 4.62 39.38
C ILE A 11 2.17 5.04 38.04
N LEU A 12 3.09 6.01 38.04
CA LEU A 12 3.79 6.44 36.82
C LEU A 12 4.83 5.42 36.35
N LEU A 13 5.49 4.70 37.27
CA LEU A 13 6.40 3.60 36.92
C LEU A 13 5.64 2.36 36.42
N ALA A 14 4.43 2.11 36.93
CA ALA A 14 3.56 1.06 36.44
C ALA A 14 3.00 1.37 35.02
N ALA A 15 2.74 2.65 34.71
CA ALA A 15 2.32 3.08 33.37
C ALA A 15 3.42 2.96 32.31
N LEU A 16 4.70 3.03 32.71
CA LEU A 16 5.87 2.88 31.83
C LEU A 16 6.33 1.41 31.65
N ALA A 17 5.77 0.48 32.43
CA ALA A 17 6.05 -0.95 32.36
C ALA A 17 4.91 -1.75 31.68
N LEU A 18 3.82 -1.09 31.29
CA LEU A 18 2.90 -1.68 30.32
C LEU A 18 3.60 -1.68 28.97
N PRO A 19 3.85 -2.84 28.33
CA PRO A 19 4.07 -2.82 26.90
C PRO A 19 2.87 -2.08 26.30
N ALA A 20 3.12 -1.21 25.33
CA ALA A 20 2.08 -0.70 24.47
C ALA A 20 1.43 -1.90 23.77
N ALA A 21 0.50 -2.57 24.45
CA ALA A 21 -0.37 -3.60 23.90
C ALA A 21 -1.48 -2.88 23.13
N GLY A 22 -1.03 -2.09 22.17
CA GLY A 22 -1.68 -1.83 20.90
C GLY A 22 -0.74 -2.27 19.79
N THR A 23 0.01 -3.36 20.00
CA THR A 23 0.29 -4.26 18.89
C THR A 23 -1.06 -4.86 18.55
N GLU A 24 -1.75 -4.29 17.57
CA GLU A 24 -2.46 -5.15 16.62
C GLU A 24 -1.46 -6.27 16.33
N ALA A 25 -1.81 -7.50 16.72
CA ALA A 25 -0.98 -8.64 16.42
C ALA A 25 -0.98 -8.73 14.89
N GLN A 26 -0.03 -8.04 14.27
CA GLN A 26 0.30 -8.21 12.87
C GLN A 26 0.50 -9.71 12.75
N ALA A 27 -0.41 -10.38 12.05
CA ALA A 27 -0.34 -11.81 11.84
C ALA A 27 1.10 -12.12 11.42
N ASP A 28 1.83 -12.86 12.25
CA ASP A 28 3.24 -13.16 12.02
C ASP A 28 3.31 -14.30 10.99
N ILE A 29 2.89 -13.97 9.77
CA ILE A 29 2.85 -14.91 8.66
C ILE A 29 4.30 -15.17 8.25
N PRO A 30 4.72 -16.44 8.19
CA PRO A 30 6.06 -16.81 7.74
C PRO A 30 6.46 -16.13 6.43
N ALA A 31 7.68 -15.59 6.40
CA ALA A 31 8.21 -14.88 5.25
C ALA A 31 8.25 -15.74 3.97
N SER A 32 8.36 -17.06 4.10
CA SER A 32 8.27 -18.01 2.98
C SER A 32 6.90 -17.99 2.31
N ALA A 33 5.81 -17.95 3.09
CA ALA A 33 4.45 -17.87 2.57
C ALA A 33 4.19 -16.51 1.87
N LEU A 34 4.69 -15.41 2.45
CA LEU A 34 4.58 -14.09 1.82
C LEU A 34 5.41 -13.98 0.52
N ALA A 35 6.62 -14.55 0.51
CA ALA A 35 7.47 -14.57 -0.67
C ALA A 35 6.88 -15.41 -1.81
N LEU A 36 6.10 -16.45 -1.51
CA LEU A 36 5.35 -17.21 -2.51
C LEU A 36 4.33 -16.32 -3.24
N VAL A 37 3.53 -15.54 -2.49
CA VAL A 37 2.51 -14.66 -3.08
C VAL A 37 3.14 -13.54 -3.88
N ALA A 38 4.17 -12.88 -3.33
CA ALA A 38 4.88 -11.81 -4.04
C ALA A 38 5.44 -12.28 -5.39
N ARG A 39 5.89 -13.54 -5.47
CA ARG A 39 6.33 -14.14 -6.73
C ARG A 39 5.17 -14.35 -7.70
N TRP A 40 4.03 -14.84 -7.23
CA TRP A 40 2.83 -15.01 -8.07
C TRP A 40 2.23 -13.68 -8.55
N GLU A 41 2.40 -12.60 -7.79
CA GLU A 41 2.00 -11.26 -8.23
C GLU A 41 2.87 -10.76 -9.40
N ASP A 42 4.14 -11.15 -9.47
CA ASP A 42 5.07 -10.78 -10.54
C ASP A 42 5.00 -11.74 -11.75
N GLU A 43 4.99 -13.05 -11.49
CA GLU A 43 5.09 -14.10 -12.50
C GLU A 43 3.72 -14.62 -12.98
N GLY A 44 2.65 -14.34 -12.21
CA GLY A 44 1.32 -14.90 -12.41
C GLY A 44 1.00 -16.05 -11.44
N TYR A 45 -0.29 -16.16 -11.10
CA TYR A 45 -0.80 -17.23 -10.25
C TYR A 45 -0.93 -18.53 -11.05
N PRO A 46 -0.69 -19.70 -10.44
CA PRO A 46 -1.01 -20.98 -11.05
C PRO A 46 -2.51 -21.09 -11.36
N ASP A 47 -2.87 -21.71 -12.49
CA ASP A 47 -4.28 -21.95 -12.87
C ASP A 47 -5.05 -22.82 -11.85
N THR A 48 -4.32 -23.53 -10.99
CA THR A 48 -4.87 -24.34 -9.91
C THR A 48 -5.21 -23.54 -8.66
N VAL A 49 -4.93 -22.23 -8.63
CA VAL A 49 -5.24 -21.34 -7.51
C VAL A 49 -6.45 -20.47 -7.85
N GLY A 50 -7.46 -20.50 -6.98
CA GLY A 50 -8.67 -19.66 -7.08
C GLY A 50 -8.53 -18.31 -6.38
N GLY A 51 -7.85 -18.27 -5.24
CA GLY A 51 -7.68 -17.07 -4.44
C GLY A 51 -6.71 -17.27 -3.29
N VAL A 52 -6.26 -16.16 -2.70
CA VAL A 52 -5.34 -16.14 -1.58
C VAL A 52 -5.78 -15.05 -0.60
N TRP A 53 -5.80 -15.36 0.70
CA TRP A 53 -6.11 -14.39 1.76
C TRP A 53 -5.38 -14.73 3.05
N VAL A 54 -5.33 -13.76 3.95
CA VAL A 54 -4.82 -13.95 5.30
C VAL A 54 -5.96 -14.38 6.22
N ASN A 55 -5.76 -15.48 6.95
CA ASN A 55 -6.56 -15.79 8.13
C ASN A 55 -5.82 -15.22 9.35
N GLU A 56 -6.26 -14.04 9.80
CA GLU A 56 -5.65 -13.34 10.93
C GLU A 56 -5.70 -14.17 12.23
N PRO A 57 -6.85 -14.78 12.62
CA PRO A 57 -6.93 -15.64 13.80
C PRO A 57 -5.84 -16.74 13.89
N SER A 58 -5.49 -17.36 12.76
CA SER A 58 -4.47 -18.40 12.72
C SER A 58 -3.09 -17.91 12.25
N SER A 59 -2.96 -16.64 11.88
CA SER A 59 -1.75 -16.07 11.27
C SER A 59 -1.22 -16.91 10.10
N THR A 60 -2.13 -17.42 9.28
CA THR A 60 -1.81 -18.26 8.10
C THR A 60 -2.26 -17.58 6.83
N LEU A 61 -1.49 -17.78 5.77
CA LEU A 61 -1.92 -17.50 4.41
C LEU A 61 -2.76 -18.69 3.91
N VAL A 62 -4.02 -18.43 3.58
CA VAL A 62 -4.91 -19.43 2.99
C VAL A 62 -4.79 -19.36 1.47
N VAL A 63 -4.55 -20.51 0.84
CA VAL A 63 -4.56 -20.68 -0.61
C VAL A 63 -5.77 -21.54 -0.98
N ALA A 64 -6.74 -20.96 -1.68
CA ALA A 64 -7.83 -21.71 -2.27
C ALA A 64 -7.36 -22.41 -3.54
N VAL A 65 -7.42 -23.74 -3.53
CA VAL A 65 -7.00 -24.61 -4.64
C VAL A 65 -8.22 -25.14 -5.35
N VAL A 66 -8.19 -25.09 -6.68
CA VAL A 66 -9.29 -25.57 -7.53
C VAL A 66 -9.54 -27.05 -7.27
N ASP A 67 -10.80 -27.38 -6.94
CA ASP A 67 -11.29 -28.71 -6.59
C ASP A 67 -10.50 -29.42 -5.47
N GLY A 68 -9.77 -28.67 -4.64
CA GLY A 68 -8.93 -29.22 -3.58
C GLY A 68 -7.83 -30.15 -4.10
N ASN A 69 -7.31 -29.92 -5.32
CA ASN A 69 -6.38 -30.81 -5.98
C ASN A 69 -5.08 -31.01 -5.17
N GLN A 70 -4.89 -32.23 -4.65
CA GLN A 70 -3.74 -32.56 -3.79
C GLN A 70 -2.38 -32.43 -4.50
N ALA A 71 -2.31 -32.69 -5.81
CA ALA A 71 -1.07 -32.54 -6.56
C ALA A 71 -0.66 -31.06 -6.66
N ALA A 72 -1.65 -30.16 -6.83
CA ALA A 72 -1.43 -28.72 -6.80
C ALA A 72 -0.98 -28.25 -5.42
N ILE A 73 -1.63 -28.72 -4.35
CA ILE A 73 -1.22 -28.42 -2.96
C ILE A 73 0.25 -28.81 -2.72
N ASN A 74 0.64 -30.03 -3.11
CA ASN A 74 2.01 -30.49 -2.95
C ASN A 74 3.02 -29.65 -3.74
N SER A 75 2.65 -29.22 -4.96
CA SER A 75 3.48 -28.33 -5.79
C SER A 75 3.64 -26.94 -5.17
N ILE A 76 2.58 -26.40 -4.56
CA ILE A 76 2.61 -25.12 -3.84
C ILE A 76 3.53 -25.22 -2.62
N ILE A 77 3.39 -26.26 -1.80
CA ILE A 77 4.25 -26.51 -0.63
C ILE A 77 5.72 -26.63 -1.07
N ALA A 78 5.99 -27.36 -2.15
CA ALA A 78 7.35 -27.49 -2.67
C ALA A 78 7.92 -26.14 -3.15
N SER A 79 7.09 -25.30 -3.76
CA SER A 79 7.48 -23.96 -4.24
C SER A 79 7.73 -22.98 -3.09
N ALA A 80 7.00 -23.11 -1.99
CA ALA A 80 7.23 -22.36 -0.76
C ALA A 80 8.43 -22.88 0.06
N GLY A 81 8.89 -24.09 -0.22
CA GLY A 81 9.96 -24.79 0.50
C GLY A 81 9.49 -25.59 1.73
N ASN A 82 8.36 -25.20 2.34
CA ASN A 82 7.66 -25.94 3.39
C ASN A 82 6.19 -25.49 3.48
N ALA A 83 5.41 -26.12 4.35
CA ALA A 83 4.01 -25.81 4.58
C ALA A 83 3.77 -24.78 5.70
N ASP A 84 4.84 -24.25 6.32
CA ASP A 84 4.71 -23.38 7.48
C ASP A 84 4.02 -22.07 7.09
N GLY A 85 2.95 -21.73 7.82
CA GLY A 85 2.16 -20.54 7.53
C GLY A 85 1.19 -20.67 6.37
N LEU A 86 1.08 -21.84 5.74
CA LEU A 86 0.12 -22.11 4.68
C LEU A 86 -1.08 -22.91 5.22
N ALA A 87 -2.27 -22.46 4.87
CA ALA A 87 -3.50 -23.23 4.97
C ALA A 87 -4.10 -23.39 3.57
N PHE A 88 -4.88 -24.45 3.36
CA PHE A 88 -5.48 -24.75 2.07
C PHE A 88 -6.99 -24.86 2.20
N ALA A 89 -7.69 -24.23 1.26
CA ALA A 89 -9.12 -24.34 1.07
C ALA A 89 -9.42 -24.91 -0.32
N SER A 90 -10.62 -25.41 -0.53
CA SER A 90 -11.10 -25.79 -1.86
C SER A 90 -11.91 -24.64 -2.46
N CYS A 91 -11.85 -24.50 -3.78
CA CYS A 91 -12.73 -23.60 -4.53
C CYS A 91 -13.06 -24.21 -5.90
N ARG A 92 -14.10 -23.69 -6.54
CA ARG A 92 -14.57 -24.21 -7.83
C ARG A 92 -13.94 -23.51 -9.04
N TRP A 93 -13.46 -22.28 -8.88
CA TRP A 93 -12.96 -21.46 -9.99
C TRP A 93 -11.51 -21.08 -9.77
N SER A 94 -10.75 -21.07 -10.87
CA SER A 94 -9.41 -20.47 -10.89
C SER A 94 -9.49 -18.95 -10.80
N ARG A 95 -8.42 -18.34 -10.32
CA ARG A 95 -8.28 -16.88 -10.25
C ARG A 95 -8.36 -16.23 -11.63
N ALA A 96 -7.87 -16.92 -12.66
CA ALA A 96 -7.95 -16.46 -14.05
C ALA A 96 -9.41 -16.36 -14.53
N GLN A 97 -10.23 -17.37 -14.28
CA GLN A 97 -11.67 -17.34 -14.60
C GLN A 97 -12.39 -16.20 -13.87
N LEU A 98 -12.09 -16.02 -12.58
CA LEU A 98 -12.67 -14.95 -11.78
C LEU A 98 -12.25 -13.55 -12.29
N LEU A 99 -11.00 -13.39 -12.72
CA LEU A 99 -10.52 -12.13 -13.31
C LEU A 99 -11.18 -11.81 -14.65
N GLU A 100 -11.44 -12.82 -15.48
CA GLU A 100 -12.13 -12.63 -16.77
C GLU A 100 -13.53 -12.06 -16.53
N VAL A 101 -14.29 -12.68 -15.63
CA VAL A 101 -15.64 -12.22 -15.24
C VAL A 101 -15.59 -10.86 -14.55
N HIS A 102 -14.65 -10.64 -13.63
CA HIS A 102 -14.43 -9.34 -13.00
C HIS A 102 -14.19 -8.24 -14.06
N THR A 103 -13.35 -8.52 -15.06
CA THR A 103 -13.02 -7.56 -16.11
C THR A 103 -14.23 -7.24 -16.98
N ALA A 104 -15.02 -8.24 -17.36
CA ALA A 104 -16.26 -8.05 -18.11
C ALA A 104 -17.27 -7.19 -17.33
N LEU A 105 -17.51 -7.51 -16.07
CA LEU A 105 -18.47 -6.78 -15.22
C LEU A 105 -17.98 -5.37 -14.86
N SER A 106 -16.66 -5.16 -14.74
CA SER A 106 -16.08 -3.83 -14.49
C SER A 106 -16.39 -2.83 -15.61
N GLN A 107 -16.66 -3.29 -16.83
CA GLN A 107 -17.08 -2.42 -17.94
C GLN A 107 -18.48 -1.83 -17.72
N LEU A 108 -19.30 -2.44 -16.85
CA LEU A 108 -20.62 -1.94 -16.50
C LEU A 108 -20.55 -0.80 -15.47
N VAL A 109 -19.43 -0.64 -14.75
CA VAL A 109 -19.28 0.42 -13.74
C VAL A 109 -19.18 1.77 -14.43
N GLY A 110 -20.15 2.65 -14.17
CA GLY A 110 -20.20 3.98 -14.78
C GLY A 110 -20.62 4.02 -16.25
N ALA A 111 -21.02 2.88 -16.83
CA ALA A 111 -21.63 2.84 -18.15
C ALA A 111 -23.01 3.53 -18.12
N GLU A 112 -23.35 4.24 -19.20
CA GLU A 112 -24.64 4.94 -19.28
C GLU A 112 -25.81 3.97 -19.16
N GLY A 113 -26.73 4.24 -18.23
CA GLY A 113 -27.88 3.39 -17.94
C GLY A 113 -27.57 2.09 -17.20
N SER A 114 -26.34 1.90 -16.72
CA SER A 114 -25.97 0.75 -15.90
C SER A 114 -26.16 1.06 -14.40
N PRO A 115 -26.95 0.24 -13.67
CA PRO A 115 -27.10 0.38 -12.22
C PRO A 115 -25.91 -0.20 -11.44
N VAL A 116 -24.84 -0.67 -12.10
CA VAL A 116 -23.69 -1.27 -11.43
C VAL A 116 -22.79 -0.18 -10.83
N LEU A 117 -22.61 -0.22 -9.51
CA LEU A 117 -21.83 0.76 -8.74
C LEU A 117 -20.39 0.30 -8.50
N GLY A 118 -20.17 -1.00 -8.35
CA GLY A 118 -18.85 -1.53 -8.02
C GLY A 118 -18.76 -3.02 -8.31
N VAL A 119 -17.55 -3.43 -8.67
CA VAL A 119 -17.18 -4.83 -8.88
C VAL A 119 -15.87 -5.05 -8.13
N GLY A 120 -15.79 -6.14 -7.38
CA GLY A 120 -14.61 -6.53 -6.62
C GLY A 120 -14.35 -8.01 -6.75
N LEU A 121 -13.08 -8.41 -6.63
CA LEU A 121 -12.69 -9.80 -6.45
C LEU A 121 -12.48 -10.02 -4.94
N GLY A 122 -13.16 -10.99 -4.36
CA GLY A 122 -13.09 -11.25 -2.93
C GLY A 122 -13.51 -12.67 -2.59
N ASN A 123 -13.67 -12.95 -1.30
CA ASN A 123 -14.20 -14.22 -0.81
C ASN A 123 -15.65 -14.01 -0.35
N ARG A 124 -16.52 -15.01 -0.56
CA ARG A 124 -17.91 -14.93 -0.10
C ARG A 124 -17.95 -14.82 1.41
N GLY A 125 -18.80 -13.89 1.88
CA GLY A 125 -19.04 -13.49 3.28
C GLY A 125 -18.40 -14.37 4.34
N ASN A 126 -17.08 -14.28 4.49
CA ASN A 126 -16.37 -14.91 5.58
C ASN A 126 -15.77 -13.81 6.44
N ASP A 127 -15.97 -13.92 7.75
CA ASP A 127 -15.19 -13.22 8.76
C ASP A 127 -13.73 -13.75 8.75
N PHE A 128 -13.11 -13.84 7.57
CA PHE A 128 -11.82 -14.47 7.25
C PHE A 128 -11.68 -15.93 7.72
N SER A 129 -12.79 -16.68 7.81
CA SER A 129 -12.75 -18.12 8.05
C SER A 129 -12.07 -18.87 6.88
N LEU A 130 -11.54 -20.08 7.15
CA LEU A 130 -10.85 -20.89 6.14
C LEU A 130 -11.76 -21.36 4.98
N ASP A 131 -13.08 -21.21 5.11
CA ASP A 131 -14.07 -21.80 4.20
C ASP A 131 -14.70 -20.79 3.22
N GLY A 132 -14.18 -19.56 3.15
CA GLY A 132 -14.66 -18.57 2.18
C GLY A 132 -14.22 -18.91 0.77
N GLU A 133 -15.17 -19.14 -0.14
CA GLU A 133 -14.86 -19.37 -1.54
C GLU A 133 -14.60 -18.04 -2.29
N PRO A 134 -13.54 -17.96 -3.11
CA PRO A 134 -13.31 -16.84 -4.01
C PRO A 134 -14.49 -16.63 -4.97
N CYS A 135 -14.88 -15.38 -5.16
CA CYS A 135 -15.99 -14.96 -6.03
C CYS A 135 -15.80 -13.52 -6.53
N VAL A 136 -16.59 -13.13 -7.54
CA VAL A 136 -16.71 -11.74 -7.97
C VAL A 136 -17.90 -11.09 -7.29
N GLN A 137 -17.65 -10.10 -6.44
CA GLN A 137 -18.69 -9.32 -5.76
C GLN A 137 -19.17 -8.19 -6.67
N VAL A 138 -20.48 -8.07 -6.86
CA VAL A 138 -21.11 -7.03 -7.69
C VAL A 138 -22.09 -6.23 -6.83
N THR A 139 -21.87 -4.93 -6.76
CA THR A 139 -22.77 -3.99 -6.07
C THR A 139 -23.59 -3.24 -7.10
N ILE A 140 -24.91 -3.35 -6.98
CA ILE A 140 -25.89 -2.72 -7.87
C ILE A 140 -26.71 -1.73 -7.06
N THR A 141 -26.84 -0.52 -7.58
CA THR A 141 -27.62 0.55 -6.96
C THR A 141 -29.02 0.66 -7.54
N THR A 142 -29.97 1.04 -6.69
CA THR A 142 -31.35 1.30 -7.09
C THR A 142 -31.60 2.77 -7.50
N LEU A 143 -30.56 3.59 -7.68
CA LEU A 143 -30.69 4.98 -8.18
C LEU A 143 -31.37 5.06 -9.55
N ASP A 144 -31.13 4.07 -10.41
CA ASP A 144 -31.77 3.95 -11.72
C ASP A 144 -33.15 3.24 -11.65
N GLY A 145 -33.67 3.05 -10.44
CA GLY A 145 -34.93 2.36 -10.16
C GLY A 145 -34.71 0.90 -9.72
N GLN A 146 -35.63 0.43 -8.86
CA GLN A 146 -35.60 -0.93 -8.32
C GLN A 146 -35.69 -1.99 -9.43
N GLU A 147 -36.61 -1.79 -10.38
CA GLU A 147 -36.87 -2.76 -11.47
C GLU A 147 -35.65 -2.92 -12.39
N ALA A 148 -34.98 -1.83 -12.76
CA ALA A 148 -33.76 -1.88 -13.59
C ALA A 148 -32.59 -2.55 -12.84
N ALA A 149 -32.44 -2.25 -11.55
CA ALA A 149 -31.42 -2.85 -10.70
C ALA A 149 -31.64 -4.37 -10.53
N GLU A 150 -32.87 -4.81 -10.27
CA GLU A 150 -33.22 -6.23 -10.16
C GLU A 150 -33.04 -6.97 -11.49
N ALA A 151 -33.49 -6.39 -12.60
CA ALA A 151 -33.30 -6.97 -13.93
C ALA A 151 -31.81 -7.12 -14.30
N CYS A 152 -30.98 -6.14 -13.94
CA CYS A 152 -29.54 -6.22 -14.11
C CYS A 152 -28.93 -7.33 -13.24
N ALA A 153 -29.34 -7.42 -11.97
CA ALA A 153 -28.89 -8.43 -11.04
C ALA A 153 -29.23 -9.85 -11.52
N ASP A 154 -30.45 -10.06 -11.99
CA ASP A 154 -30.92 -11.35 -12.48
C ASP A 154 -30.17 -11.78 -13.74
N ARG A 155 -29.93 -10.86 -14.68
CA ARG A 155 -29.08 -11.13 -15.86
C ARG A 155 -27.68 -11.57 -15.45
N ILE A 156 -27.05 -10.87 -14.51
CA ILE A 156 -25.68 -11.19 -14.05
C ILE A 156 -25.66 -12.56 -13.36
N ARG A 157 -26.67 -12.88 -12.54
CA ARG A 157 -26.78 -14.20 -11.89
C ARG A 157 -27.06 -15.32 -12.90
N GLU A 158 -27.86 -15.07 -13.92
CA GLU A 158 -28.13 -16.03 -14.99
C GLU A 158 -26.87 -16.33 -15.81
N GLU A 159 -26.10 -15.29 -16.15
CA GLU A 159 -24.91 -15.41 -16.99
C GLU A 159 -23.71 -16.03 -16.27
N TYR A 160 -23.42 -15.59 -15.04
CA TYR A 160 -22.21 -15.97 -14.30
C TYR A 160 -22.47 -16.95 -13.15
N GLY A 161 -23.74 -17.24 -12.85
CA GLY A 161 -24.12 -18.25 -11.87
C GLY A 161 -23.57 -17.96 -10.48
N ASP A 162 -23.04 -19.02 -9.86
CA ASP A 162 -22.41 -18.96 -8.55
C ASP A 162 -21.05 -18.25 -8.56
N MET A 163 -20.44 -17.96 -9.71
CA MET A 163 -19.16 -17.23 -9.75
C MET A 163 -19.25 -15.81 -9.18
N VAL A 164 -20.46 -15.24 -9.16
CA VAL A 164 -20.74 -13.87 -8.71
C VAL A 164 -21.59 -13.83 -7.45
N GLU A 165 -21.33 -12.85 -6.58
CA GLU A 165 -22.17 -12.50 -5.45
C GLU A 165 -22.75 -11.10 -5.69
N VAL A 166 -24.06 -11.04 -5.97
CA VAL A 166 -24.73 -9.79 -6.37
C VAL A 166 -25.54 -9.20 -5.23
N SER A 167 -25.13 -8.01 -4.78
CA SER A 167 -25.84 -7.21 -3.78
C SER A 167 -26.58 -6.07 -4.46
N VAL A 168 -27.90 -5.99 -4.24
CA VAL A 168 -28.76 -4.90 -4.72
C VAL A 168 -29.17 -4.08 -3.50
N GLY A 169 -28.93 -2.77 -3.56
CA GLY A 169 -29.31 -1.89 -2.48
C GLY A 169 -29.52 -0.45 -2.91
N PRO A 170 -30.16 0.37 -2.06
CA PRO A 170 -30.13 1.81 -2.25
C PRO A 170 -28.67 2.26 -2.36
N HIS A 171 -28.40 3.30 -3.15
CA HIS A 171 -27.10 3.96 -3.09
C HIS A 171 -26.88 4.50 -1.68
N GLN A 172 -26.22 3.71 -0.86
CA GLN A 172 -25.61 4.19 0.36
C GLN A 172 -24.16 4.41 -0.02
N ILE A 173 -23.76 5.68 -0.08
CA ILE A 173 -22.35 6.02 -0.03
C ILE A 173 -21.89 5.60 1.36
N SER A 174 -21.49 4.33 1.50
CA SER A 174 -20.71 3.91 2.65
C SER A 174 -19.32 4.46 2.41
N PHE A 175 -19.05 5.64 2.97
CA PHE A 175 -17.69 6.03 3.24
C PHE A 175 -17.18 5.05 4.31
N THR A 176 -16.62 3.94 3.88
CA THR A 176 -15.50 3.42 4.64
C THR A 176 -14.44 4.49 4.50
N ILE A 177 -14.33 5.38 5.49
CA ILE A 177 -13.08 6.09 5.72
C ILE A 177 -12.10 4.94 5.86
N GLY A 178 -11.35 4.67 4.79
CA GLY A 178 -10.16 3.87 4.90
C GLY A 178 -9.38 4.53 6.01
N MET A 179 -9.28 3.87 7.16
CA MET A 179 -8.28 4.22 8.15
C MET A 179 -6.88 4.25 7.49
N HIS A 180 -6.72 3.71 6.27
CA HIS A 180 -5.56 3.84 5.39
C HIS A 180 -5.88 4.29 3.94
N ALA A 181 -6.61 5.40 3.74
CA ALA A 181 -6.40 6.17 2.52
C ALA A 181 -5.04 6.89 2.64
N PRO A 182 -4.08 6.79 1.70
CA PRO A 182 -2.91 7.65 1.70
C PRO A 182 -3.43 9.08 1.61
N THR A 183 -3.22 9.82 2.69
CA THR A 183 -3.52 11.25 2.73
C THR A 183 -2.71 11.90 1.62
N LEU A 184 -3.37 12.39 0.58
CA LEU A 184 -2.78 13.42 -0.26
C LEU A 184 -2.31 14.53 0.69
N PRO A 185 -1.05 14.99 0.59
CA PRO A 185 -0.51 15.97 1.52
C PRO A 185 -1.35 17.23 1.45
N GLN A 186 -2.18 17.44 2.47
CA GLN A 186 -2.79 18.73 2.71
C GLN A 186 -1.66 19.75 2.95
N PRO A 187 -1.78 20.99 2.43
CA PRO A 187 -0.82 22.03 2.74
C PRO A 187 -0.83 22.26 4.25
N LEU A 188 0.32 21.99 4.91
CA LEU A 188 0.50 22.25 6.32
C LEU A 188 0.23 23.74 6.62
N ILE A 189 -0.92 24.02 7.23
CA ILE A 189 -1.07 25.18 8.10
C ILE A 189 -0.68 24.68 9.51
N PRO A 190 0.49 25.03 10.04
CA PRO A 190 0.92 24.52 11.34
C PRO A 190 0.07 25.14 12.44
N ASN A 191 -0.86 24.35 12.99
CA ASN A 191 -1.54 24.69 14.23
C ASN A 191 -0.55 24.52 15.40
N ARG A 192 -0.29 25.63 16.08
CA ARG A 192 0.71 25.78 17.14
C ARG A 192 0.16 25.21 18.44
N GLN A 193 0.27 23.90 18.64
CA GLN A 193 0.07 23.30 19.96
C GLN A 193 1.44 22.92 20.55
N SER A 194 1.95 23.84 21.37
CA SER A 194 3.22 23.76 22.07
C SER A 194 3.26 22.57 23.03
N GLN A 195 4.03 21.54 22.70
CA GLN A 195 4.45 20.51 23.67
C GLN A 195 5.68 21.03 24.44
N PRO A 196 5.55 21.37 25.74
CA PRO A 196 6.59 22.07 26.49
C PRO A 196 7.81 21.20 26.79
N HIS A 197 7.72 19.87 26.66
CA HIS A 197 8.79 18.94 27.05
C HIS A 197 9.90 18.83 25.98
N LEU A 198 9.56 19.01 24.70
CA LEU A 198 10.50 18.87 23.58
C LEU A 198 11.49 20.05 23.53
N ILE A 199 11.07 21.23 24.01
CA ILE A 199 11.91 22.43 24.12
C ILE A 199 13.03 22.23 25.15
N TRP A 200 12.75 21.56 26.28
CA TRP A 200 13.76 21.31 27.32
C TRP A 200 14.82 20.29 26.88
N TYR A 201 14.44 19.28 26.09
CA TYR A 201 15.40 18.34 25.50
C TYR A 201 16.28 19.00 24.43
N LEU A 202 15.70 19.85 23.58
CA LEU A 202 16.44 20.64 22.61
C LEU A 202 17.39 21.64 23.28
N LEU A 203 16.97 22.32 24.37
CA LEU A 203 17.82 23.26 25.09
C LEU A 203 19.01 22.56 25.76
N SER A 204 18.79 21.36 26.31
CA SER A 204 19.83 20.55 26.93
C SER A 204 20.85 20.06 25.90
N LEU A 205 20.37 19.61 24.73
CA LEU A 205 21.24 19.19 23.62
C LEU A 205 22.03 20.37 23.04
N LEU A 206 21.41 21.55 22.92
CA LEU A 206 22.07 22.78 22.48
C LEU A 206 23.14 23.24 23.48
N LEU A 207 22.90 23.13 24.79
CA LEU A 207 23.89 23.50 25.80
C LEU A 207 25.14 22.58 25.74
N VAL A 208 24.93 21.29 25.55
CA VAL A 208 26.04 20.31 25.38
C VAL A 208 26.82 20.58 24.10
N LEU A 209 26.14 20.86 22.98
CA LEU A 209 26.78 21.27 21.74
C LEU A 209 27.52 22.61 21.86
N PHE A 210 26.95 23.59 22.56
CA PHE A 210 27.53 24.91 22.75
C PHE A 210 28.76 24.90 23.67
N LEU A 211 28.84 23.96 24.62
CA LEU A 211 30.04 23.74 25.44
C LEU A 211 31.10 22.89 24.73
N ALA A 212 30.70 21.94 23.87
CA ALA A 212 31.63 21.09 23.12
C ALA A 212 32.26 21.80 21.90
N PHE A 213 31.56 22.76 21.31
CA PHE A 213 32.00 23.46 20.10
C PHE A 213 33.25 24.35 20.30
N PRO A 214 33.36 25.22 21.32
CA PRO A 214 34.57 26.04 21.52
C PRO A 214 35.78 25.18 21.93
N LEU A 215 35.56 24.07 22.63
CA LEU A 215 36.63 23.15 23.01
C LEU A 215 37.25 22.44 21.79
N ARG A 216 36.42 22.08 20.80
CA ARG A 216 36.86 21.42 19.57
C ARG A 216 37.53 22.37 18.59
N TRP A 217 37.09 23.63 18.55
CA TRP A 217 37.68 24.68 17.71
C TRP A 217 39.05 25.16 18.20
N LEU A 218 39.28 25.16 19.52
CA LEU A 218 40.60 25.45 20.10
C LEU A 218 41.64 24.33 19.85
N LEU A 219 41.20 23.11 19.56
CA LEU A 219 42.07 21.93 19.42
C LEU A 219 42.31 21.48 17.96
N LEU A 220 41.60 22.02 16.97
CA LEU A 220 41.64 21.53 15.57
C LEU A 220 41.80 22.66 14.54
N GLN A 221 42.78 23.55 14.73
CA GLN A 221 43.30 24.35 13.62
C GLN A 221 44.51 23.63 12.99
N PRO A 222 44.35 23.05 11.79
CA PRO A 222 45.42 23.06 10.81
C PRO A 222 44.97 23.59 9.44
N ALA A 223 45.99 24.05 8.72
CA ALA A 223 45.97 24.89 7.54
C ALA A 223 45.36 24.26 6.28
N GLY A 224 44.65 25.10 5.52
CA GLY A 224 44.75 25.23 4.06
C GLY A 224 44.49 24.02 3.18
N GLN A 225 43.31 23.95 2.56
CA GLN A 225 43.11 23.87 1.09
C GLN A 225 41.60 23.73 0.74
N PRO A 226 41.16 24.16 -0.46
CA PRO A 226 39.75 24.36 -0.79
C PRO A 226 39.07 23.08 -1.32
N PRO A 227 37.74 22.96 -1.24
CA PRO A 227 37.03 21.74 -1.63
C PRO A 227 36.83 21.65 -3.16
N VAL A 228 37.20 20.50 -3.73
CA VAL A 228 36.77 20.05 -5.06
C VAL A 228 35.31 19.59 -4.95
N SER A 229 34.42 20.30 -5.66
CA SER A 229 32.98 20.05 -5.71
C SER A 229 32.66 19.10 -6.87
N GLY A 230 32.40 17.84 -6.56
CA GLY A 230 31.90 16.83 -7.50
C GLY A 230 30.48 16.42 -7.13
N GLY A 231 29.49 17.22 -7.53
CA GLY A 231 28.06 16.93 -7.39
C GLY A 231 27.25 17.80 -8.35
N PRO A 232 26.14 17.30 -8.91
CA PRO A 232 25.45 17.93 -10.03
C PRO A 232 24.88 19.29 -9.61
N ARG A 233 25.45 20.36 -10.17
CA ARG A 233 24.92 21.73 -10.02
C ARG A 233 23.94 22.01 -11.16
N PRO A 234 22.81 22.70 -10.88
CA PRO A 234 21.94 23.20 -11.91
C PRO A 234 22.70 24.19 -12.80
N MET A 235 22.81 23.87 -14.10
CA MET A 235 23.46 24.73 -15.08
C MET A 235 22.54 25.89 -15.46
N THR A 236 23.09 27.10 -15.43
CA THR A 236 22.39 28.30 -15.90
C THR A 236 22.46 28.40 -17.43
N ARG A 237 21.40 28.95 -18.06
CA ARG A 237 21.26 29.08 -19.53
C ARG A 237 22.49 29.68 -20.24
N ARG A 238 23.25 30.55 -19.57
CA ARG A 238 24.50 31.12 -20.13
C ARG A 238 25.62 30.10 -20.30
N HIS A 239 25.75 29.11 -19.40
CA HIS A 239 26.78 28.08 -19.51
C HIS A 239 26.47 27.05 -20.60
N ALA A 240 25.18 26.71 -20.79
CA ALA A 240 24.75 25.85 -21.90
C ALA A 240 25.02 26.50 -23.27
N ALA A 241 24.75 27.81 -23.40
CA ALA A 241 25.01 28.54 -24.64
C ALA A 241 26.50 28.66 -24.98
N GLN A 242 27.38 28.67 -23.97
CA GLN A 242 28.83 28.72 -24.17
C GLN A 242 29.40 27.34 -24.56
N ALA A 243 28.91 26.26 -23.95
CA ALA A 243 29.30 24.88 -24.30
C ALA A 243 28.94 24.51 -25.75
N VAL A 244 27.82 25.03 -26.28
CA VAL A 244 27.42 24.81 -27.68
C VAL A 244 28.32 25.57 -28.67
N ARG A 245 28.83 26.76 -28.29
CA ARG A 245 29.77 27.54 -29.13
C ARG A 245 31.17 26.94 -29.18
N GLU A 246 31.58 26.25 -28.12
CA GLU A 246 32.91 25.63 -28.00
C GLU A 246 32.96 24.20 -28.53
N SER A 247 31.81 23.61 -28.91
CA SER A 247 31.73 22.28 -29.52
C SER A 247 32.22 22.28 -30.98
N SER A 248 33.26 21.50 -31.26
CA SER A 248 33.79 21.28 -32.62
C SER A 248 32.95 20.32 -33.47
N VAL A 249 31.78 19.90 -32.98
CA VAL A 249 30.85 19.00 -33.67
C VAL A 249 29.52 19.72 -33.87
N LEU A 250 29.12 19.88 -35.12
CA LEU A 250 27.83 20.46 -35.48
C LEU A 250 26.70 19.50 -35.07
N PRO A 251 25.69 19.97 -34.32
CA PRO A 251 24.54 19.15 -33.95
C PRO A 251 23.74 18.76 -35.20
N SER A 252 23.10 17.59 -35.17
CA SER A 252 22.23 17.17 -36.25
C SER A 252 21.05 18.14 -36.43
N PRO A 253 20.47 18.27 -37.63
CA PRO A 253 19.41 19.24 -37.90
C PRO A 253 18.20 19.12 -36.97
N ALA A 254 17.86 17.89 -36.55
CA ALA A 254 16.79 17.61 -35.60
C ALA A 254 17.09 18.20 -34.21
N VAL A 255 18.32 18.03 -33.72
CA VAL A 255 18.75 18.55 -32.41
C VAL A 255 18.83 20.07 -32.44
N TRP A 256 19.34 20.65 -33.54
CA TRP A 256 19.37 22.10 -33.70
C TRP A 256 17.98 22.73 -33.72
N SER A 257 17.02 22.10 -34.40
CA SER A 257 15.63 22.57 -34.46
C SER A 257 14.91 22.49 -33.11
N ALA A 258 15.24 21.50 -32.27
CA ALA A 258 14.72 21.41 -30.90
C ALA A 258 15.30 22.52 -30.01
N ILE A 259 16.61 22.77 -30.13
CA ILE A 259 17.30 23.83 -29.38
C ILE A 259 16.76 25.21 -29.77
N GLN A 260 16.52 25.49 -31.06
CA GLN A 260 15.93 26.76 -31.48
C GLN A 260 14.53 26.97 -30.90
N ARG A 261 13.71 25.92 -30.85
CA ARG A 261 12.35 25.98 -30.33
C ARG A 261 12.27 26.31 -28.84
N GLU A 262 13.32 26.00 -28.07
CA GLU A 262 13.43 26.36 -26.65
C GLU A 262 14.06 27.73 -26.39
N LEU A 263 14.68 28.34 -27.42
CA LEU A 263 15.40 29.61 -27.31
C LEU A 263 14.65 30.81 -27.91
N GLU A 264 13.67 30.60 -28.77
CA GLU A 264 12.74 31.65 -29.22
C GLU A 264 11.57 31.77 -28.22
N PRO A 265 11.21 32.98 -27.77
CA PRO A 265 10.11 33.21 -26.83
C PRO A 265 8.73 32.93 -27.41
#